data_AF-A0A2A6EEW8-F1
#
_entry.id   AF-A0A2A6EEW8-F1
#
_cell.length_a   1.000
_cell.length_b   1.000
_cell.length_c   1.000
_cell.angle_alpha   90.00
_cell.angle_beta   90.00
_cell.angle_gamma   90.00
#
_symmetry.space_group_name_H-M   'P 1'
#
loop_
_entity.id
_entity.type
_entity.pdbx_description
1 polymer ?
#
loop_
_entity_poly.entity_id
_entity_poly.type
_entity_poly.pdbx_seq_one_letter_code
_entity_poly.pdbx_strand_id
1 'polypeptide(L)'
;MKREEQIRQAALAYSFDTDGGHSGDLNAGRDDFIEGAKWADEHPAKFWHKVADGDLPLKAKNNNRVEFSVEVLVRLDKNRLAFGRYDYTYKSWYIGLQRVYPTHWAEIPKLPENNK
;
A
#
# COMPACT_ATOMS: atom_id res chain seq x y z
N MET A 1 5.35 21.19 15.58
CA MET A 1 5.49 19.90 16.29
C MET A 1 5.98 18.87 15.29
N LYS A 2 7.04 18.11 15.57
CA LYS A 2 7.53 17.05 14.67
C LYS A 2 6.55 15.85 14.75
N ARG A 3 6.37 15.09 13.67
CA ARG A 3 5.45 13.92 13.61
C ARG A 3 5.66 12.94 14.76
N GLU A 4 6.92 12.68 15.12
CA GLU A 4 7.29 11.84 16.25
C GLU A 4 6.74 12.37 17.59
N GLU A 5 6.76 13.69 17.81
CA GLU A 5 6.21 14.30 19.02
C GLU A 5 4.68 14.17 19.07
N GLN A 6 3.99 14.27 17.94
CA GLN A 6 2.54 14.03 17.87
C GLN A 6 2.20 12.59 18.26
N ILE A 7 2.97 11.61 17.76
CA ILE A 7 2.79 10.20 18.09
C ILE A 7 3.02 9.97 19.59
N ARG A 8 4.10 10.53 20.16
CA ARG A 8 4.41 10.41 21.59
C ARG A 8 3.32 11.01 22.48
N GLN A 9 2.78 12.17 22.12
CA GLN A 9 1.69 12.82 22.87
C GLN A 9 0.39 12.03 22.78
N ALA A 10 0.04 11.50 21.61
CA ALA A 10 -1.14 10.64 21.45
C ALA A 10 -1.01 9.32 22.22
N ALA A 11 0.19 8.73 22.22
CA ALA A 11 0.48 7.49 22.93
C ALA A 11 0.29 7.62 24.45
N LEU A 12 0.36 8.83 25.02
CA LEU A 12 0.17 9.04 26.46
C LEU A 12 -1.19 8.53 26.95
N ALA A 13 -2.23 8.55 26.10
CA ALA A 13 -3.55 8.01 26.40
C ALA A 13 -3.55 6.51 26.72
N TYR A 14 -2.51 5.79 26.29
CA TYR A 14 -2.34 4.34 26.46
C TYR A 14 -1.25 3.97 27.48
N SER A 15 -0.70 4.96 28.22
CA SER A 15 0.38 4.74 29.23
C SER A 15 -0.08 4.05 30.52
N PHE A 16 -1.37 3.71 30.61
CA PHE A 16 -1.97 3.05 31.77
C PHE A 16 -2.91 1.90 31.37
N ASP A 17 -2.95 1.54 30.09
CA ASP A 17 -3.68 0.34 29.63
C ASP A 17 -2.84 -0.89 30.00
N THR A 18 -2.91 -1.24 31.28
CA THR A 18 -2.58 -2.58 31.74
C THR A 18 -3.68 -3.51 31.31
N ASP A 19 -3.28 -4.68 30.82
CA ASP A 19 -4.06 -5.91 30.89
C ASP A 19 -5.13 -6.23 29.81
N GLY A 20 -4.61 -6.64 28.66
CA GLY A 20 -4.98 -7.96 28.11
C GLY A 20 -4.62 -9.14 29.05
N GLY A 21 -4.73 -8.99 30.37
CA GLY A 21 -4.54 -10.02 31.39
C GLY A 21 -3.10 -10.49 31.67
N HIS A 22 -2.05 -9.77 31.28
CA HIS A 22 -0.67 -10.18 31.58
C HIS A 22 0.06 -9.16 32.43
N SER A 23 0.62 -9.63 33.56
CA SER A 23 1.38 -8.88 34.56
C SER A 23 2.77 -8.48 34.04
N GLY A 24 2.81 -7.75 32.93
CA GLY A 24 4.03 -7.28 32.27
C GLY A 24 3.88 -5.81 31.86
N ASP A 25 4.84 -4.99 32.30
CA ASP A 25 5.10 -3.57 31.99
C ASP A 25 3.90 -2.64 31.74
N LEU A 26 3.72 -1.65 32.63
CA LEU A 26 2.65 -0.64 32.59
C LEU A 26 2.64 0.23 31.30
N ASN A 27 3.66 0.10 30.44
CA ASN A 27 3.83 0.89 29.22
C ASN A 27 3.51 0.14 27.93
N ALA A 28 3.11 -1.14 27.97
CA ALA A 28 2.94 -1.96 26.77
C ALA A 28 1.99 -1.32 25.72
N GLY A 29 0.81 -0.83 26.12
CA GLY A 29 -0.14 -0.21 25.19
C GLY A 29 0.37 1.10 24.55
N ARG A 30 1.23 1.84 25.26
CA ARG A 30 1.89 3.03 24.74
C ARG A 30 2.92 2.66 23.67
N ASP A 31 3.75 1.67 23.95
CA ASP A 31 4.80 1.23 23.04
C ASP A 31 4.20 0.61 21.77
N ASP A 32 3.16 -0.23 21.91
CA ASP A 32 2.39 -0.79 20.79
C ASP A 32 1.80 0.29 19.89
N PHE A 33 1.22 1.36 20.47
CA PHE A 33 0.69 2.48 19.69
C PHE A 33 1.80 3.21 18.92
N ILE A 34 2.94 3.46 19.56
CA ILE A 34 4.08 4.13 18.93
C ILE A 34 4.62 3.29 17.77
N GLU A 35 4.79 1.98 17.98
CA GLU A 35 5.23 1.05 16.94
C GLU A 35 4.24 0.99 15.78
N GLY A 36 2.94 0.86 16.05
CA GLY A 36 1.91 0.88 15.02
C GLY A 36 1.86 2.19 14.22
N ALA A 37 2.04 3.34 14.88
CA ALA A 37 2.06 4.64 14.22
C ALA A 37 3.32 4.84 13.36
N LYS A 38 4.49 4.38 13.83
CA LYS A 38 5.72 4.38 13.02
C LYS A 38 5.58 3.44 11.82
N TRP A 39 5.04 2.25 12.03
CA TRP A 39 4.75 1.29 10.98
C TRP A 39 3.85 1.93 9.91
N ALA A 40 2.75 2.60 10.30
CA ALA A 40 1.84 3.27 9.36
C ALA A 40 2.48 4.46 8.61
N ASP A 41 3.44 5.16 9.22
CA ASP A 41 4.18 6.24 8.56
C ASP A 41 5.23 5.69 7.56
N GLU A 42 5.86 4.55 7.89
CA GLU A 42 6.84 3.85 7.03
C GLU A 42 6.18 3.05 5.89
N HIS A 43 4.94 2.61 6.08
CA HIS A 43 4.16 1.88 5.08
C HIS A 43 3.21 2.86 4.40
N PRO A 44 3.55 3.37 3.21
CA PRO A 44 2.94 4.57 2.69
C PRO A 44 1.41 4.43 2.56
N ALA A 45 0.70 5.42 3.11
CA ALA A 45 -0.72 5.68 2.83
C ALA A 45 -1.04 5.82 1.32
N LYS A 46 0.00 5.97 0.48
CA LYS A 46 -0.09 6.00 -0.98
C LYS A 46 -0.06 4.60 -1.57
N PHE A 47 -1.03 3.78 -1.18
CA PHE A 47 -1.30 2.51 -1.86
C PHE A 47 -1.62 2.72 -3.35
N TRP A 48 -2.24 3.86 -3.68
CA TRP A 48 -2.63 4.22 -5.04
C TRP A 48 -1.68 5.23 -5.68
N HIS A 49 -1.13 4.87 -6.83
CA HIS A 49 -0.38 5.72 -7.74
C HIS A 49 -1.34 6.38 -8.73
N LYS A 50 -1.17 7.68 -9.00
CA LYS A 50 -1.97 8.42 -9.97
C LYS A 50 -1.37 8.30 -11.36
N VAL A 51 -2.17 7.87 -12.32
CA VAL A 51 -1.73 7.75 -13.72
C VAL A 51 -1.35 9.11 -14.31
N ALA A 52 -2.06 10.18 -13.91
CA ALA A 52 -1.80 11.54 -14.38
C ALA A 52 -0.42 12.08 -13.99
N ASP A 53 0.21 11.52 -12.95
CA ASP A 53 1.54 11.94 -12.49
C ASP A 53 2.67 11.29 -13.33
N GLY A 54 2.31 10.45 -14.31
CA GLY A 54 3.27 9.69 -15.13
C GLY A 54 3.93 8.53 -14.39
N ASP A 55 3.49 8.26 -13.17
CA ASP A 55 3.93 7.15 -12.34
C ASP A 55 3.29 5.84 -12.84
N LEU A 56 4.11 4.97 -13.43
CA LEU A 56 3.68 3.77 -14.14
C LEU A 56 4.27 2.51 -13.50
N PRO A 57 3.52 1.40 -13.51
CA PRO A 57 3.93 0.16 -12.84
C PRO A 57 5.15 -0.49 -13.48
N LEU A 58 5.99 -1.10 -12.67
CA LEU A 58 7.23 -1.74 -13.13
C LEU A 58 7.02 -2.67 -14.33
N LYS A 59 7.97 -2.63 -15.29
CA LYS A 59 7.99 -3.55 -16.43
C LYS A 59 8.09 -5.00 -15.95
N ALA A 60 7.25 -5.88 -16.49
CA ALA A 60 7.39 -7.30 -16.28
C ALA A 60 8.68 -7.80 -16.95
N LYS A 61 9.41 -8.69 -16.28
CA LYS A 61 10.57 -9.37 -16.86
C LYS A 61 10.07 -10.52 -17.73
N ASN A 62 9.74 -10.26 -18.99
CA ASN A 62 9.40 -11.28 -19.97
C ASN A 62 9.97 -10.94 -21.36
N ASN A 63 10.18 -11.96 -22.19
CA ASN A 63 10.69 -11.82 -23.56
C ASN A 63 9.54 -11.74 -24.58
N ASN A 64 8.55 -10.89 -24.31
CA ASN A 64 7.41 -10.72 -25.20
C ASN A 64 7.70 -9.65 -26.25
N ARG A 65 7.06 -9.77 -27.42
CA ARG A 65 7.11 -8.74 -28.47
C ARG A 65 6.54 -7.40 -27.99
N VAL A 66 5.61 -7.44 -27.05
CA VAL A 66 4.99 -6.27 -26.42
C VAL A 66 5.46 -6.19 -24.97
N GLU A 67 5.98 -5.02 -24.59
CA GLU A 67 6.48 -4.77 -23.25
C GLU A 67 5.33 -4.40 -22.31
N PHE A 68 4.94 -5.32 -21.45
CA PHE A 68 3.91 -5.07 -20.43
C PHE A 68 4.53 -4.78 -19.06
N SER A 69 3.80 -4.02 -18.24
CA SER A 69 4.03 -3.99 -16.81
C SER A 69 3.71 -5.33 -16.14
N VAL A 70 4.12 -5.45 -14.88
CA VAL A 70 3.51 -6.43 -13.96
C VAL A 70 2.00 -6.19 -13.87
N GLU A 71 1.27 -7.23 -13.45
CA GLU A 71 -0.15 -7.10 -13.18
C GLU A 71 -0.39 -6.27 -11.92
N VAL A 72 -1.32 -5.33 -12.01
CA VAL A 72 -1.64 -4.37 -10.95
C VAL A 72 -3.14 -4.26 -10.77
N LEU A 73 -3.55 -3.75 -9.61
CA LEU A 73 -4.91 -3.29 -9.42
C LEU A 73 -5.06 -1.94 -10.10
N VAL A 74 -6.12 -1.77 -10.89
CA VAL A 74 -6.45 -0.50 -11.54
C VAL A 74 -7.82 0.00 -11.08
N ARG A 75 -7.93 1.30 -10.89
CA ARG A 75 -9.19 1.98 -10.56
C ARG A 75 -9.81 2.55 -11.82
N LEU A 76 -10.87 1.89 -12.29
CA LEU A 76 -11.62 2.33 -13.46
C LEU A 76 -12.53 3.51 -13.14
N ASP A 77 -13.19 3.46 -11.99
CA ASP A 77 -14.05 4.53 -11.48
C ASP A 77 -14.12 4.51 -9.94
N LYS A 78 -15.06 5.23 -9.33
CA LYS A 78 -15.15 5.33 -7.88
C LYS A 78 -15.40 3.99 -7.19
N ASN A 79 -16.06 3.04 -7.86
CA ASN A 79 -16.59 1.80 -7.29
C ASN A 79 -16.07 0.54 -7.99
N ARG A 80 -15.32 0.66 -9.09
CA ARG A 80 -14.84 -0.48 -9.87
C ARG A 80 -13.32 -0.57 -9.87
N LEU A 81 -12.84 -1.71 -9.39
CA LEU A 81 -11.45 -2.14 -9.47
C LEU A 81 -11.35 -3.35 -10.40
N ALA A 82 -10.20 -3.51 -11.04
CA ALA A 82 -9.88 -4.66 -11.87
C ALA A 82 -8.38 -4.94 -11.87
N PHE A 83 -8.00 -6.12 -12.34
CA PHE A 83 -6.60 -6.43 -12.65
C PHE A 83 -6.28 -5.95 -14.06
N GLY A 84 -5.19 -5.19 -14.19
CA GLY A 84 -4.79 -4.60 -15.46
C GLY A 84 -3.27 -4.53 -15.60
N ARG A 85 -2.85 -4.19 -16.82
CA ARG A 85 -1.43 -3.99 -17.17
C ARG A 85 -1.29 -2.74 -18.01
N TYR A 86 -0.15 -2.07 -17.87
CA TYR A 86 0.27 -1.00 -18.76
C TYR A 86 1.13 -1.58 -19.87
N ASP A 87 0.79 -1.24 -21.12
CA ASP A 87 1.55 -1.57 -22.31
C ASP A 87 2.51 -0.42 -22.62
N TYR A 88 3.81 -0.68 -22.52
CA TYR A 88 4.85 0.30 -22.80
C TYR A 88 5.12 0.48 -24.29
N THR A 89 4.78 -0.50 -25.13
CA THR A 89 4.93 -0.43 -26.59
C THR A 89 3.89 0.50 -27.20
N TYR A 90 2.61 0.32 -26.85
CA TYR A 90 1.49 1.13 -27.36
C TYR A 90 1.03 2.22 -26.37
N LYS A 91 1.73 2.38 -25.25
CA LYS A 91 1.50 3.42 -24.22
C LYS A 91 0.04 3.49 -23.78
N SER A 92 -0.52 2.36 -23.39
CA SER A 92 -1.96 2.21 -23.11
C SER A 92 -2.23 1.22 -21.99
N TRP A 93 -3.32 1.41 -21.27
CA TRP A 93 -3.77 0.47 -20.24
C TRP A 93 -4.70 -0.58 -20.80
N TYR A 94 -4.57 -1.81 -20.31
CA TYR A 94 -5.41 -2.93 -20.70
C TYR A 94 -5.93 -3.72 -19.50
N ILE A 95 -7.18 -4.18 -19.63
CA ILE A 95 -7.77 -5.25 -18.81
C ILE A 95 -8.09 -6.39 -19.77
N GLY A 96 -7.36 -7.50 -19.66
CA GLY A 96 -7.34 -8.53 -20.70
C GLY A 96 -6.93 -7.91 -22.05
N LEU A 97 -7.80 -7.98 -23.05
CA LEU A 97 -7.58 -7.40 -24.39
C LEU A 97 -8.24 -6.02 -24.58
N GLN A 98 -8.97 -5.51 -23.58
CA GLN A 98 -9.70 -4.26 -23.70
C GLN A 98 -8.86 -3.08 -23.24
N ARG A 99 -8.73 -2.06 -24.11
CA ARG A 99 -8.08 -0.78 -23.76
C ARG A 99 -8.97 0.00 -22.78
N VAL A 100 -8.36 0.52 -21.71
CA VAL A 100 -9.03 1.28 -20.66
C VAL A 100 -8.22 2.52 -20.27
N TYR A 101 -8.78 3.38 -19.42
CA TYR A 101 -8.18 4.63 -18.98
C TYR A 101 -8.36 4.81 -17.47
N PRO A 102 -7.67 4.00 -16.64
CA PRO A 102 -7.79 4.10 -15.20
C PRO A 102 -7.21 5.41 -14.69
N THR A 103 -7.71 5.88 -13.55
CA THR A 103 -7.20 7.10 -12.91
C THR A 103 -6.04 6.80 -11.97
N HIS A 104 -6.05 5.61 -11.37
CA HIS A 104 -5.07 5.16 -10.39
C HIS A 104 -4.74 3.69 -10.59
N TRP A 105 -3.57 3.28 -10.11
CA TRP A 105 -3.17 1.88 -10.01
C TRP A 105 -2.47 1.61 -8.67
N ALA A 106 -2.39 0.35 -8.26
CA ALA A 106 -1.71 -0.08 -7.04
C ALA A 106 -1.00 -1.41 -7.26
N GLU A 107 0.16 -1.57 -6.63
CA GLU A 107 0.84 -2.87 -6.59
C GLU A 107 -0.03 -3.89 -5.84
N ILE A 108 -0.04 -5.14 -6.31
CA ILE A 108 -0.72 -6.23 -5.61
C ILE A 108 0.16 -6.62 -4.42
N PRO A 109 -0.32 -6.51 -3.17
CA PRO A 109 0.47 -6.87 -2.01
C PRO A 109 0.93 -8.32 -2.07
N LYS A 110 2.17 -8.58 -1.69
CA LYS A 110 2.65 -9.95 -1.50
C LYS A 110 1.97 -10.54 -0.27
N LEU A 111 1.58 -11.81 -0.38
CA LEU A 111 1.15 -12.56 0.79
C LEU A 111 2.35 -12.77 1.73
N PRO A 112 2.14 -12.79 3.06
CA PRO A 112 3.19 -13.14 3.99
C PRO A 112 3.68 -14.56 3.71
N GLU A 113 5.00 -14.75 3.67
CA GLU A 113 5.63 -16.04 3.34
C GLU A 113 5.50 -17.09 4.46
N ASN A 114 5.01 -16.70 5.64
CA ASN A 114 5.08 -17.48 6.89
C ASN A 114 3.80 -18.26 7.27
N ASN A 115 2.87 -18.54 6.35
CA ASN A 115 1.68 -19.35 6.64
C ASN A 115 1.88 -20.86 6.35
N LYS A 116 3.07 -21.42 6.64
CA LYS A 116 3.35 -22.85 6.52
C LYS A 116 3.68 -23.48 7.86
#